data_AF-A0A928BP08-F1
#
_entry.id   AF-A0A928BP08-F1
#
_cell.length_a   1.000
_cell.length_b   1.000
_cell.length_c   1.000
_cell.angle_alpha   90.00
_cell.angle_beta   90.00
_cell.angle_gamma   90.00
#
_symmetry.space_group_name_H-M   'P 1'
#
loop_
_entity.id
_entity.type
_entity.pdbx_description
1 polymer ?
#
loop_
_entity_poly.entity_id
_entity_poly.type
_entity_poly.pdbx_seq_one_letter_code
_entity_poly.pdbx_strand_id
1 'polypeptide(L)'
;MKSPLGERALQEAIARGFVTENDDGKSQKQPKLSISEEKQPQKQPNLSISEFPTMLTWNVYHAIKLNRKAKYSWLADNLGVSERTIQRAIDDLKELGYINKEHSKVKGEWQLLK
;
A
#
# COMPACT_ATOMS: atom_id res chain seq x y z
N MET A 1 2.18 50.33 1.06
CA MET A 1 2.59 49.65 2.31
C MET A 1 2.28 48.17 2.16
N LYS A 2 3.26 47.27 2.29
CA LYS A 2 3.03 45.81 2.21
C LYS A 2 2.46 45.33 3.56
N SER A 3 1.46 44.45 3.54
CA SER A 3 0.72 44.04 4.73
C SER A 3 1.50 42.97 5.51
N PRO A 4 1.76 43.14 6.83
CA PRO A 4 2.64 42.29 7.62
C PRO A 4 2.15 40.83 7.76
N LEU A 5 0.89 40.57 7.45
CA LEU A 5 0.33 39.21 7.50
C LEU A 5 0.76 38.35 6.30
N GLY A 6 0.93 38.96 5.12
CA GLY A 6 1.30 38.23 3.90
C GLY A 6 2.76 37.79 3.90
N GLU A 7 3.62 38.57 4.53
CA GLU A 7 5.07 38.32 4.59
C GLU A 7 5.41 37.12 5.49
N ARG A 8 4.66 36.95 6.59
CA ARG A 8 4.78 35.77 7.47
C ARG A 8 4.35 34.49 6.75
N ALA A 9 3.25 34.54 6.01
CA ALA A 9 2.76 33.39 5.25
C ALA A 9 3.77 32.94 4.19
N LEU A 10 4.44 33.88 3.52
CA LEU A 10 5.49 33.58 2.56
C LEU A 10 6.72 32.93 3.23
N GLN A 11 7.17 33.48 4.37
CA GLN A 11 8.29 32.90 5.12
C GLN A 11 8.00 31.50 5.66
N GLU A 12 6.78 31.24 6.13
CA GLU A 12 6.40 29.89 6.57
C GLU A 12 6.35 28.90 5.40
N ALA A 13 5.93 29.33 4.21
CA ALA A 13 5.92 28.48 3.01
C ALA A 13 7.34 28.16 2.53
N ILE A 14 8.26 29.13 2.56
CA ILE A 14 9.67 28.92 2.24
C ILE A 14 10.33 28.00 3.29
N ALA A 15 10.12 28.26 4.58
CA ALA A 15 10.67 27.44 5.67
C ALA A 15 10.18 25.98 5.63
N ARG A 16 8.96 25.74 5.15
CA ARG A 16 8.39 24.40 4.96
C ARG A 16 8.72 23.77 3.61
N GLY A 17 9.54 24.43 2.78
CA GLY A 17 10.00 23.90 1.49
C GLY A 17 8.94 23.88 0.38
N PHE A 18 7.84 24.64 0.52
CA PHE A 18 6.77 24.72 -0.49
C PHE A 18 7.07 25.71 -1.62
N VAL A 19 8.00 26.64 -1.43
CA VAL A 19 8.33 27.69 -2.40
C VAL A 19 9.84 27.86 -2.49
N THR A 20 10.41 27.73 -3.70
CA THR A 20 11.78 28.14 -4.01
C THR A 20 11.72 29.49 -4.71
N GLU A 21 12.46 30.49 -4.22
CA GLU A 21 12.63 31.78 -4.89
C GLU A 21 13.49 31.59 -6.15
N ASN A 22 12.91 31.05 -7.21
CA ASN A 22 13.43 31.16 -8.56
C ASN A 22 12.26 31.15 -9.55
N ASP A 23 12.25 32.21 -10.35
CA ASP A 23 11.63 32.33 -11.68
C ASP A 23 10.18 32.84 -11.83
N ASP A 24 10.13 33.99 -12.51
CA ASP A 24 9.07 34.66 -13.28
C ASP A 24 7.67 34.02 -13.34
N GLY A 25 6.73 34.74 -12.72
CA GLY A 25 5.56 35.25 -13.44
C GLY A 25 4.70 34.25 -14.22
N LYS A 26 4.01 33.32 -13.55
CA LYS A 26 2.65 32.89 -13.97
C LYS A 26 1.88 32.20 -12.85
N SER A 27 0.96 32.95 -12.24
CA SER A 27 -0.12 32.40 -11.44
C SER A 27 -1.04 31.53 -12.30
N GLN A 28 -1.29 30.28 -11.90
CA GLN A 28 -2.62 29.66 -12.03
C GLN A 28 -2.81 28.46 -11.08
N LYS A 29 -3.54 28.72 -10.00
CA LYS A 29 -4.63 27.91 -9.40
C LYS A 29 -4.37 26.44 -9.04
N GLN A 30 -4.30 26.17 -7.73
CA GLN A 30 -4.67 24.90 -7.08
C GLN A 30 -6.17 24.58 -7.27
N PRO A 31 -6.74 23.39 -6.91
CA PRO A 31 -6.12 22.24 -6.23
C PRO A 31 -6.45 20.87 -6.89
N LYS A 32 -5.52 19.92 -6.84
CA LYS A 32 -5.87 18.50 -6.75
C LYS A 32 -4.94 17.85 -5.74
N LEU A 33 -5.54 17.33 -4.67
CA LEU A 33 -4.92 16.45 -3.69
C LEU A 33 -4.32 15.24 -4.42
N SER A 34 -3.08 15.40 -4.86
CA SER A 34 -2.15 14.31 -5.04
C SER A 34 -1.85 13.80 -3.63
N ILE A 35 -2.59 12.77 -3.23
CA ILE A 35 -2.15 11.85 -2.20
C ILE A 35 -0.83 11.31 -2.75
N SER A 36 0.28 11.89 -2.28
CA SER A 36 1.59 11.33 -2.48
C SER A 36 1.54 9.93 -1.87
N GLU A 37 1.56 8.92 -2.73
CA GLU A 37 1.99 7.57 -2.38
C GLU A 37 3.38 7.68 -1.76
N GLU A 38 3.42 7.83 -0.44
CA GLU A 38 4.60 7.56 0.35
C GLU A 38 4.81 6.04 0.27
N LYS A 39 5.47 5.60 -0.82
CA LYS A 39 6.04 4.27 -0.95
C LYS A 39 7.05 4.11 0.18
N GLN A 40 6.57 3.61 1.32
CA GLN A 40 7.44 3.04 2.33
C GLN A 40 8.34 1.99 1.67
N PRO A 41 9.67 2.05 1.88
CA PRO A 41 10.57 1.02 1.42
C PRO A 41 10.37 -0.19 2.33
N GLN A 42 9.42 -1.05 1.97
CA GLN A 42 9.28 -2.37 2.55
C GLN A 42 10.57 -3.13 2.24
N LYS A 43 11.49 -3.21 3.23
CA LYS A 43 12.64 -4.11 3.24
C LYS A 43 12.13 -5.53 3.04
N GLN A 44 12.11 -5.98 1.79
CA GLN A 44 11.74 -7.34 1.45
C GLN A 44 12.86 -8.29 1.92
N PRO A 45 12.55 -9.30 2.75
CA PRO A 45 13.52 -10.30 3.12
C PRO A 45 13.85 -11.15 1.89
N ASN A 46 15.15 -11.28 1.62
CA ASN A 46 15.70 -12.09 0.54
C ASN A 46 15.62 -13.56 0.93
N LEU A 47 14.46 -14.18 0.76
CA LEU A 47 14.20 -15.60 1.08
C LEU A 47 13.46 -16.26 -0.09
N SER A 48 14.22 -17.07 -0.83
CA SER A 48 13.82 -18.04 -1.87
C SER A 48 12.44 -17.84 -2.51
N ILE A 49 12.37 -17.02 -3.57
CA ILE A 49 11.22 -16.85 -4.49
C ILE A 49 10.98 -18.12 -5.36
N SER A 50 11.42 -19.29 -4.90
CA SER A 50 11.38 -20.52 -5.70
C SER A 50 10.04 -21.26 -5.62
N GLU A 51 9.24 -21.04 -4.57
CA GLU A 51 7.99 -21.78 -4.35
C GLU A 51 6.71 -20.98 -4.65
N PHE A 52 6.84 -19.65 -4.78
CA PHE A 52 5.71 -18.76 -5.02
C PHE A 52 5.88 -18.02 -6.36
N PRO A 53 4.82 -17.91 -7.18
CA PRO A 53 4.89 -17.30 -8.51
C PRO A 53 5.24 -15.82 -8.46
N THR A 54 4.84 -15.13 -7.38
CA THR A 54 5.19 -13.72 -7.16
C THR A 54 5.47 -13.45 -5.69
N MET A 55 6.22 -12.37 -5.42
CA MET A 55 6.43 -11.86 -4.06
C MET A 55 5.11 -11.46 -3.39
N LEU A 56 4.12 -10.99 -4.17
CA LEU A 56 2.80 -10.67 -3.65
C LEU A 56 2.10 -11.92 -3.10
N THR A 57 2.15 -13.03 -3.85
CA THR A 57 1.56 -14.31 -3.42
C THR A 57 2.18 -14.78 -2.09
N TRP A 58 3.50 -14.62 -1.93
CA TRP A 58 4.19 -14.89 -0.66
C TRP A 58 3.75 -13.94 0.47
N ASN A 59 3.65 -12.64 0.21
CA ASN A 59 3.19 -11.66 1.19
C ASN A 59 1.76 -11.94 1.66
N VAL A 60 0.86 -12.29 0.74
CA VAL A 60 -0.53 -12.68 1.08
C VAL A 60 -0.54 -13.91 1.97
N TYR A 61 0.24 -14.94 1.62
CA TYR A 61 0.36 -16.14 2.44
C TYR A 61 0.85 -15.83 3.85
N HIS A 62 1.89 -14.99 3.97
CA HIS A 62 2.44 -14.58 5.26
C HIS A 62 1.42 -13.79 6.08
N ALA A 63 0.70 -12.86 5.47
CA ALA A 63 -0.35 -12.09 6.13
C ALA A 63 -1.50 -12.97 6.65
N ILE A 64 -1.92 -13.97 5.87
CA ILE A 64 -2.93 -14.95 6.30
C ILE A 64 -2.40 -15.84 7.43
N LYS A 65 -1.11 -16.19 7.41
CA LYS A 65 -0.47 -16.97 8.48
C LYS A 65 -0.48 -16.23 9.82
N LEU A 66 -0.26 -14.91 9.79
CA LEU A 66 -0.32 -14.04 10.97
C LEU A 66 -1.77 -13.81 11.43
N ASN A 67 -2.71 -13.64 10.50
CA ASN A 67 -4.12 -13.43 10.79
C ASN A 67 -5.01 -14.36 9.94
N ARG A 68 -5.32 -15.53 10.51
CA ARG A 68 -6.14 -16.56 9.86
C ARG A 68 -7.57 -16.10 9.55
N LYS A 69 -8.06 -15.01 10.17
CA LYS A 69 -9.40 -14.45 9.97
C LYS A 69 -9.41 -13.19 9.11
N ALA A 70 -8.27 -12.85 8.50
CA ALA A 70 -8.15 -11.68 7.65
C ALA A 70 -9.18 -11.73 6.51
N LYS A 71 -9.92 -10.64 6.32
CA LYS A 71 -10.79 -10.47 5.15
C LYS A 71 -9.97 -9.98 3.95
N TYR A 72 -10.52 -10.15 2.75
CA TYR A 72 -9.92 -9.63 1.52
C TYR A 72 -9.62 -8.13 1.60
N SER A 73 -10.55 -7.33 2.14
CA SER A 73 -10.37 -5.89 2.32
C SER A 73 -9.16 -5.56 3.21
N TRP A 74 -9.03 -6.27 4.34
CA TRP A 74 -7.89 -6.08 5.24
C TRP A 74 -6.57 -6.46 4.58
N LEU A 75 -6.54 -7.54 3.79
CA LEU A 75 -5.34 -7.94 3.05
C LEU A 75 -4.98 -6.91 1.97
N ALA A 76 -5.97 -6.36 1.30
CA ALA A 76 -5.80 -5.32 0.29
C ALA A 76 -5.22 -4.04 0.91
N ASP A 77 -5.82 -3.56 2.00
CA ASP A 77 -5.35 -2.38 2.75
C ASP A 77 -3.95 -2.59 3.31
N ASN A 78 -3.68 -3.75 3.91
CA ASN A 78 -2.39 -4.06 4.54
C ASN A 78 -1.26 -4.21 3.52
N LEU A 79 -1.56 -4.67 2.30
CA LEU A 79 -0.56 -4.89 1.25
C LEU A 79 -0.53 -3.75 0.21
N GLY A 80 -1.42 -2.77 0.31
CA GLY A 80 -1.50 -1.64 -0.63
C GLY A 80 -1.87 -2.04 -2.05
N VAL A 81 -2.70 -3.08 -2.22
CA VAL A 81 -3.13 -3.59 -3.54
C VAL A 81 -4.64 -3.75 -3.60
N SER A 82 -5.20 -3.86 -4.81
CA SER A 82 -6.64 -4.06 -4.97
C SER A 82 -7.09 -5.44 -4.45
N GLU A 83 -8.33 -5.53 -3.97
CA GLU A 83 -8.93 -6.82 -3.56
C GLU A 83 -8.92 -7.86 -4.69
N ARG A 84 -9.07 -7.42 -5.95
CA ARG A 84 -8.99 -8.31 -7.12
C ARG A 84 -7.61 -8.93 -7.27
N THR A 85 -6.56 -8.18 -6.93
CA THR A 85 -5.18 -8.69 -6.95
C THR A 85 -4.97 -9.69 -5.82
N ILE A 86 -5.52 -9.42 -4.62
CA ILE A 86 -5.51 -10.37 -3.50
C ILE A 86 -6.24 -11.67 -3.89
N GLN A 87 -7.39 -11.57 -4.56
CA GLN A 87 -8.15 -12.72 -5.00
C GLN A 87 -7.32 -13.61 -5.93
N ARG A 88 -6.64 -13.03 -6.93
CA ARG A 88 -5.73 -13.76 -7.82
C ARG A 88 -4.61 -14.46 -7.05
N ALA A 89 -3.96 -13.75 -6.13
CA ALA A 89 -2.90 -14.33 -5.30
C ALA A 89 -3.41 -15.48 -4.42
N ILE A 90 -4.64 -15.40 -3.91
CA ILE A 90 -5.27 -16.48 -3.13
C ILE A 90 -5.59 -17.68 -4.03
N ASP A 91 -6.02 -17.45 -5.28
CA ASP A 91 -6.25 -18.52 -6.24
C ASP A 91 -4.93 -19.22 -6.61
N ASP A 92 -3.82 -18.49 -6.77
CA ASP A 92 -2.49 -19.09 -6.91
C ASP A 92 -2.14 -19.97 -5.68
N LEU A 93 -2.38 -19.48 -4.46
CA LEU A 93 -2.10 -20.22 -3.22
C LEU A 93 -2.94 -21.51 -3.10
N LYS A 94 -4.17 -21.48 -3.61
CA LYS A 94 -5.05 -22.64 -3.72
C LYS A 94 -4.50 -23.65 -4.73
N GLU A 95 -4.06 -23.19 -5.89
CA GLU A 95 -3.47 -24.04 -6.93
C GLU A 95 -2.19 -24.74 -6.45
N LEU A 96 -1.34 -24.01 -5.74
CA LEU A 96 -0.10 -24.50 -5.14
C LEU A 96 -0.32 -25.40 -3.90
N GLY A 97 -1.55 -25.52 -3.42
CA GLY A 97 -1.90 -26.36 -2.27
C GLY A 97 -1.47 -25.80 -0.92
N TYR A 98 -1.29 -24.48 -0.79
CA TYR A 98 -1.04 -23.82 0.49
C TYR A 98 -2.34 -23.50 1.23
N ILE A 99 -3.44 -23.25 0.50
CA ILE A 99 -4.77 -22.95 1.04
C ILE A 99 -5.77 -23.96 0.50
N ASN A 100 -6.76 -24.34 1.31
CA ASN A 100 -7.84 -25.21 0.87
C ASN A 100 -8.70 -24.57 -0.24
N LYS A 101 -8.99 -25.33 -1.30
CA LYS A 101 -9.76 -24.87 -2.48
C LYS A 101 -11.26 -24.75 -2.20
N GLU A 102 -11.82 -25.69 -1.47
CA GLU A 102 -13.28 -25.83 -1.36
C GLU A 102 -13.84 -24.91 -0.28
N HIS A 103 -13.40 -25.07 0.96
CA HIS A 103 -13.80 -24.28 2.11
C HIS A 103 -13.04 -24.71 3.37
N SER A 104 -12.80 -23.77 4.27
CA SER A 104 -12.30 -24.08 5.60
C SER A 104 -13.40 -24.71 6.45
N LYS A 105 -13.03 -25.67 7.33
CA LYS A 105 -13.98 -26.22 8.32
C LYS A 105 -14.55 -25.16 9.27
N VAL A 106 -13.79 -24.09 9.51
CA VAL A 106 -14.20 -22.96 10.35
C VAL A 106 -14.63 -21.79 9.47
N LYS A 107 -15.84 -21.29 9.72
CA LYS A 107 -16.43 -20.19 8.95
C LYS A 107 -15.61 -18.91 9.12
N GLY A 108 -15.16 -18.35 8.01
CA GLY A 108 -14.42 -17.09 7.98
C GLY A 108 -12.95 -17.20 8.38
N GLU A 109 -12.41 -18.41 8.48
CA GLU A 109 -10.99 -18.66 8.67
C GLU A 109 -10.35 -19.21 7.40
N TRP A 110 -9.09 -18.89 7.17
CA TRP A 110 -8.27 -19.49 6.13
C TRP A 110 -7.63 -20.79 6.63
N GLN A 111 -7.93 -21.89 5.94
CA GLN A 111 -7.32 -23.18 6.21
C GLN A 111 -6.03 -23.33 5.40
N LEU A 112 -4.91 -23.06 6.06
CA LEU A 112 -3.58 -23.37 5.53
C LEU A 112 -3.31 -24.87 5.62
N LEU A 113 -2.73 -25.44 4.56
CA LEU A 113 -2.42 -26.86 4.44
C LEU A 113 -0.93 -27.19 4.63
N LYS A 114 -0.08 -26.17 4.65
CA LYS A 114 1.37 -26.24 4.86
C LYS A 114 1.80 -25.26 5.95
#